data_AF-A0A7G6XZJ9-F1
#
_entry.id   AF-A0A7G6XZJ9-F1
#
_cell.length_a   1.000
_cell.length_b   1.000
_cell.length_c   1.000
_cell.angle_alpha   90.00
_cell.angle_beta   90.00
_cell.angle_gamma   90.00
#
_symmetry.space_group_name_H-M   'P 1'
#
loop_
_entity.id
_entity.type
_entity.pdbx_description
1 polymer ?
#
loop_
_entity_poly.entity_id
_entity_poly.type
_entity_poly.pdbx_seq_one_letter_code
_entity_poly.pdbx_strand_id
1 'polypeptide(L)'
;MSRGRGASVRTYRLTDPATASDRQRFREARGAARVAVREADREDPGARRAAFRQEVGTNVRSASPFLLSLVVSAGEEIDRLLHRLDPGLHWPRYPALSSNPASRFQRLREPPRRFVIATPNGDREAVRRRGFGHTVPFIFSRSDWACLEVVEHSLEVEARIGPARLETLFGVLRVELDAPLPDTIALAILGRRIGEVIDHRSLRGHPWPIVAVEEPPSPSSGQTLVVETGSVAFRMPWVG
;
A
#
# COMPACT_ATOMS: atom_id res chain seq x y z
N MET A 1 -34.48 13.16 13.47
CA MET A 1 -33.92 12.30 12.41
C MET A 1 -32.98 13.15 11.56
N SER A 2 -31.68 13.10 11.82
CA SER A 2 -30.68 13.87 11.07
C SER A 2 -30.40 13.16 9.74
N ARG A 3 -30.62 13.86 8.62
CA ARG A 3 -30.25 13.36 7.28
C ARG A 3 -28.73 13.27 7.25
N GLY A 4 -28.20 12.05 7.20
CA GLY A 4 -26.78 11.80 7.11
C GLY A 4 -26.19 12.55 5.93
N ARG A 5 -25.33 13.53 6.21
CA ARG A 5 -24.43 14.10 5.19
C ARG A 5 -23.64 12.92 4.65
N GLY A 6 -23.90 12.54 3.40
CA GLY A 6 -23.09 11.53 2.72
C GLY A 6 -21.64 11.97 2.84
N ALA A 7 -20.79 11.11 3.43
CA ALA A 7 -19.37 11.36 3.49
C ALA A 7 -18.91 11.67 2.07
N SER A 8 -18.57 12.93 1.82
CA SER A 8 -18.02 13.34 0.53
C SER A 8 -16.67 12.65 0.44
N VAL A 9 -16.63 11.55 -0.31
CA VAL A 9 -15.38 10.89 -0.68
C VAL A 9 -14.66 11.90 -1.57
N ARG A 10 -13.73 12.67 -0.99
CA ARG A 10 -12.86 13.54 -1.77
C ARG A 10 -11.97 12.65 -2.61
N THR A 11 -12.11 12.73 -3.93
CA THR A 11 -11.23 12.05 -4.85
C THR A 11 -9.88 12.75 -4.85
N TYR A 12 -8.82 12.04 -4.46
CA TYR A 12 -7.44 12.48 -4.61
C TYR A 12 -6.80 11.71 -5.75
N ARG A 13 -5.94 12.38 -6.51
CA ARG A 13 -5.31 11.84 -7.70
C ARG A 13 -4.10 11.00 -7.28
N LEU A 14 -4.10 9.72 -7.64
CA LEU A 14 -2.89 8.92 -7.57
C LEU A 14 -1.82 9.51 -8.49
N THR A 15 -0.58 9.52 -8.03
CA THR A 15 0.54 10.10 -8.80
C THR A 15 1.15 9.06 -9.75
N ASP A 16 1.04 7.77 -9.44
CA ASP A 16 1.50 6.65 -10.28
C ASP A 16 0.45 5.52 -10.39
N PRO A 17 -0.75 5.81 -10.96
CA PRO A 17 -1.77 4.78 -11.13
C PRO A 17 -1.32 3.73 -12.17
N ALA A 18 -1.72 2.48 -11.96
CA ALA A 18 -1.46 1.40 -12.91
C ALA A 18 -2.13 1.68 -14.27
N THR A 19 -1.31 1.75 -15.31
CA THR A 19 -1.73 1.95 -16.70
C THR A 19 -2.36 0.68 -17.29
N ALA A 20 -2.96 0.78 -18.47
CA ALA A 20 -3.46 -0.39 -19.19
C ALA A 20 -2.32 -1.39 -19.52
N SER A 21 -1.13 -0.89 -19.85
CA SER A 21 0.06 -1.72 -20.09
C SER A 21 0.50 -2.45 -18.83
N ASP A 22 0.49 -1.79 -17.66
CA ASP A 22 0.81 -2.43 -16.38
C ASP A 22 -0.15 -3.56 -16.05
N ARG A 23 -1.44 -3.33 -16.25
CA ARG A 23 -2.47 -4.36 -16.03
C ARG A 23 -2.29 -5.53 -16.99
N GLN A 24 -1.91 -5.27 -18.24
CA GLN A 24 -1.63 -6.34 -19.20
C GLN A 24 -0.43 -7.17 -18.78
N ARG A 25 0.70 -6.52 -18.48
CA ARG A 25 1.91 -7.19 -17.97
C ARG A 25 1.62 -8.00 -16.72
N PHE A 26 0.88 -7.43 -15.77
CA PHE A 26 0.46 -8.12 -14.55
C PHE A 26 -0.36 -9.37 -14.86
N ARG A 27 -1.34 -9.28 -15.77
CA ARG A 27 -2.15 -10.44 -16.17
C ARG A 27 -1.32 -11.53 -16.84
N GLU A 28 -0.40 -11.16 -17.73
CA GLU A 28 0.49 -12.09 -18.43
C GLU A 28 1.45 -12.79 -17.47
N ALA A 29 2.17 -12.01 -16.65
CA ALA A 29 3.09 -12.54 -15.64
C ALA A 29 2.36 -13.45 -14.65
N ARG A 30 1.18 -13.06 -14.19
CA ARG A 30 0.34 -13.90 -13.30
C ARG A 30 -0.16 -15.16 -14.00
N GLY A 31 -0.47 -15.07 -15.30
CA GLY A 31 -0.81 -16.22 -16.14
C GLY A 31 0.33 -17.22 -16.23
N ALA A 32 1.54 -16.74 -16.54
CA ALA A 32 2.76 -17.55 -16.58
C ALA A 32 3.06 -18.18 -15.22
N ALA A 33 2.96 -17.42 -14.12
CA ALA A 33 3.13 -17.94 -12.77
C ALA A 33 2.12 -19.05 -12.42
N ARG A 34 0.87 -18.96 -12.89
CA ARG A 34 -0.13 -20.03 -12.70
C ARG A 34 0.23 -21.30 -13.44
N VAL A 35 0.80 -21.19 -14.65
CA VAL A 35 1.28 -22.34 -15.43
C VAL A 35 2.48 -22.96 -14.72
N ALA A 36 3.50 -22.16 -14.40
CA ALA A 36 4.72 -22.62 -13.72
C ALA A 36 4.41 -23.30 -12.37
N VAL A 37 3.47 -22.78 -11.57
CA VAL A 37 3.06 -23.39 -10.30
C VAL A 37 2.22 -24.66 -10.48
N ARG A 38 1.56 -24.85 -11.62
CA ARG A 38 0.84 -26.10 -11.93
C ARG A 38 1.80 -27.19 -12.44
N GLU A 39 2.83 -26.80 -13.18
CA GLU A 39 3.86 -27.69 -13.72
C GLU A 39 4.89 -28.08 -12.64
N ALA A 40 5.23 -27.15 -11.75
CA ALA A 40 5.95 -27.47 -10.53
C ALA A 40 5.07 -28.38 -9.67
N ASP A 41 5.61 -29.53 -9.25
CA ASP A 41 4.94 -30.36 -8.27
C ASP A 41 4.64 -29.53 -7.02
N ARG A 42 3.50 -29.79 -6.38
CA ARG A 42 3.04 -29.02 -5.19
C ARG A 42 4.06 -29.02 -4.04
N GLU A 43 5.05 -29.90 -4.10
CA GLU A 43 6.08 -30.16 -3.11
C GLU A 43 7.44 -29.50 -3.41
N ASP A 44 7.56 -28.68 -4.47
CA ASP A 44 8.78 -27.90 -4.73
C ASP A 44 8.63 -26.41 -4.33
N PRO A 45 8.95 -26.04 -3.07
CA PRO A 45 9.04 -24.65 -2.63
C PRO A 45 9.98 -23.79 -3.47
N GLY A 46 11.03 -24.38 -4.06
CA GLY A 46 12.02 -23.68 -4.87
C GLY A 46 11.43 -23.18 -6.17
N ALA A 47 10.78 -24.06 -6.94
CA ALA A 47 10.07 -23.68 -8.17
C ALA A 47 8.96 -22.67 -7.91
N ARG A 48 8.19 -22.85 -6.82
CA ARG A 48 7.14 -21.88 -6.43
C ARG A 48 7.73 -20.50 -6.16
N ARG A 49 8.85 -20.42 -5.43
CA ARG A 49 9.54 -19.16 -5.13
C ARG A 49 10.15 -18.51 -6.37
N ALA A 50 10.71 -19.31 -7.28
CA ALA A 50 11.26 -18.82 -8.54
C ALA A 50 10.17 -18.18 -9.42
N ALA A 51 9.05 -18.87 -9.63
CA ALA A 51 7.90 -18.35 -10.37
C ALA A 51 7.34 -17.06 -9.73
N PHE A 52 7.30 -17.00 -8.39
CA PHE A 52 6.91 -15.81 -7.66
C PHE A 52 7.85 -14.63 -7.92
N ARG A 53 9.17 -14.83 -7.76
CA ARG A 53 10.17 -13.78 -8.00
C ARG A 53 10.16 -13.30 -9.44
N GLN A 54 9.97 -14.20 -10.41
CA GLN A 54 9.82 -13.84 -11.82
C GLN A 54 8.59 -12.95 -12.05
N GLU A 55 7.44 -13.33 -11.47
CA GLU A 55 6.22 -12.53 -11.60
C GLU A 55 6.39 -11.13 -10.99
N VAL A 56 6.87 -11.06 -9.75
CA VAL A 56 7.09 -9.78 -9.05
C VAL A 56 8.14 -8.95 -9.77
N GLY A 57 9.25 -9.56 -10.18
CA GLY A 57 10.32 -8.91 -10.92
C GLY A 57 9.87 -8.30 -12.25
N THR A 58 8.94 -8.97 -12.95
CA THR A 58 8.38 -8.47 -14.21
C THR A 58 7.45 -7.28 -14.00
N ASN A 59 6.75 -7.23 -12.86
CA ASN A 59 5.67 -6.27 -12.63
C ASN A 59 6.10 -5.04 -11.85
N VAL A 60 6.94 -5.20 -10.83
CA VAL A 60 7.35 -4.09 -9.96
C VAL A 60 8.33 -3.18 -10.70
N ARG A 61 7.94 -1.91 -10.83
CA ARG A 61 8.73 -0.86 -11.46
C ARG A 61 8.87 0.40 -10.61
N SER A 62 8.13 0.48 -9.50
CA SER A 62 8.13 1.62 -8.62
C SER A 62 8.06 1.22 -7.15
N ALA A 63 8.37 2.18 -6.28
CA ALA A 63 8.27 2.05 -4.85
C ALA A 63 7.80 3.35 -4.22
N SER A 64 7.14 3.24 -3.07
CA SER A 64 6.83 4.40 -2.25
C SER A 64 8.12 5.03 -1.68
N PRO A 65 8.33 6.35 -1.84
CA PRO A 65 9.42 7.06 -1.17
C PRO A 65 9.36 6.95 0.36
N PHE A 66 8.15 6.88 0.93
CA PHE A 66 7.97 6.68 2.36
C PHE A 66 8.43 5.29 2.80
N LEU A 67 8.15 4.23 2.03
CA LEU A 67 8.68 2.89 2.31
C LEU A 67 10.21 2.92 2.39
N LEU A 68 10.88 3.50 1.37
CA LEU A 68 12.34 3.55 1.34
C LEU A 68 12.92 4.34 2.52
N SER A 69 12.33 5.50 2.82
CA SER A 69 12.70 6.31 4.00
C SER A 69 12.49 5.53 5.30
N LEU A 70 11.40 4.76 5.41
CA LEU A 70 11.10 3.96 6.60
C LEU A 70 12.11 2.83 6.81
N VAL A 71 12.47 2.12 5.74
CA VAL A 71 13.47 1.04 5.76
C VAL A 71 14.84 1.56 6.20
N VAL A 72 15.31 2.66 5.59
CA VAL A 72 16.57 3.30 6.01
C VAL A 72 16.51 3.73 7.47
N SER A 73 15.37 4.33 7.87
CA SER A 73 15.20 4.75 9.25
C SER A 73 15.31 3.55 10.20
N ALA A 74 14.70 2.41 9.85
CA ALA A 74 14.74 1.17 10.61
C ALA A 74 16.14 0.55 10.75
N GLY A 75 17.16 1.06 10.03
CA GLY A 75 18.46 0.42 9.93
C GLY A 75 18.41 -0.88 9.12
N GLU A 76 17.42 -1.00 8.23
CA GLU A 76 17.23 -2.14 7.35
C GLU A 76 17.70 -1.82 5.93
N GLU A 77 17.98 -2.87 5.16
CA GLU A 77 18.29 -2.78 3.74
C GLU A 77 17.12 -3.32 2.93
N ILE A 78 16.68 -2.57 1.91
CA ILE A 78 15.52 -2.95 1.10
C ILE A 78 15.72 -4.31 0.43
N ASP A 79 16.91 -4.58 -0.10
CA ASP A 79 17.22 -5.85 -0.77
C ASP A 79 17.14 -7.03 0.19
N ARG A 80 17.58 -6.86 1.44
CA ARG A 80 17.45 -7.88 2.49
C ARG A 80 15.98 -8.18 2.81
N LEU A 81 15.13 -7.17 2.86
CA LEU A 81 13.69 -7.36 3.04
C LEU A 81 13.07 -8.06 1.84
N LEU A 82 13.44 -7.67 0.63
CA LEU A 82 12.95 -8.28 -0.60
C LEU A 82 13.34 -9.76 -0.69
N HIS A 83 14.54 -10.15 -0.27
CA HIS A 83 14.94 -11.57 -0.22
C HIS A 83 14.08 -12.43 0.71
N ARG A 84 13.45 -11.83 1.73
CA ARG A 84 12.50 -12.48 2.65
C ARG A 84 11.07 -12.52 2.12
N LEU A 85 10.78 -11.85 1.00
CA LEU A 85 9.46 -11.84 0.40
C LEU A 85 9.13 -13.22 -0.15
N ASP A 86 7.96 -13.72 0.24
CA ASP A 86 7.47 -15.04 -0.16
C ASP A 86 6.06 -14.97 -0.78
N PRO A 87 5.72 -15.96 -1.63
CA PRO A 87 4.37 -16.06 -2.15
C PRO A 87 3.38 -16.26 -1.00
N GLY A 88 2.34 -15.42 -0.93
CA GLY A 88 1.27 -15.58 0.05
C GLY A 88 0.56 -16.92 -0.12
N LEU A 89 -0.12 -17.39 0.93
CA LEU A 89 -0.77 -18.71 0.99
C LEU A 89 -1.62 -19.01 -0.26
N HIS A 90 -2.35 -18.00 -0.73
CA HIS A 90 -3.30 -18.13 -1.83
C HIS A 90 -2.77 -17.67 -3.19
N TRP A 91 -1.48 -17.32 -3.28
CA TRP A 91 -0.82 -17.04 -4.55
C TRP A 91 -0.63 -18.34 -5.36
N PRO A 92 -0.80 -18.33 -6.69
CA PRO A 92 -1.12 -17.20 -7.59
C PRO A 92 -2.62 -16.99 -7.86
N ARG A 93 -3.53 -17.54 -7.04
CA ARG A 93 -4.98 -17.51 -7.33
C ARG A 93 -5.61 -16.16 -7.07
N TYR A 94 -5.21 -15.46 -6.00
CA TYR A 94 -5.82 -14.19 -5.59
C TYR A 94 -4.83 -13.03 -5.73
N PRO A 95 -5.22 -11.90 -6.37
CA PRO A 95 -4.42 -10.68 -6.40
C PRO A 95 -4.53 -9.91 -5.07
N ALA A 96 -3.51 -9.09 -4.78
CA ALA A 96 -3.47 -8.23 -3.59
C ALA A 96 -4.52 -7.11 -3.64
N LEU A 97 -4.73 -6.50 -4.82
CA LEU A 97 -5.84 -5.60 -5.10
C LEU A 97 -7.01 -6.35 -5.70
N SER A 98 -8.20 -6.13 -5.15
CA SER A 98 -9.45 -6.62 -5.73
C SER A 98 -10.33 -5.45 -6.09
N SER A 99 -10.84 -5.53 -7.30
CA SER A 99 -11.79 -4.57 -7.86
C SER A 99 -13.23 -5.08 -7.76
N ASN A 100 -13.44 -6.25 -7.15
CA ASN A 100 -14.74 -6.85 -6.88
C ASN A 100 -15.27 -6.37 -5.52
N PRO A 101 -16.39 -5.63 -5.47
CA PRO A 101 -16.97 -5.17 -4.21
C PRO A 101 -17.46 -6.32 -3.31
N ALA A 102 -17.77 -7.50 -3.85
CA ALA A 102 -18.12 -8.67 -3.02
C ALA A 102 -16.93 -9.19 -2.19
N SER A 103 -15.69 -8.83 -2.56
CA SER A 103 -14.51 -9.17 -1.78
C SER A 103 -14.39 -8.39 -0.45
N ARG A 104 -15.25 -7.39 -0.25
CA ARG A 104 -15.43 -6.62 1.01
C ARG A 104 -15.88 -7.49 2.18
N PHE A 105 -16.49 -8.66 1.93
CA PHE A 105 -17.15 -9.48 2.95
C PHE A 105 -16.30 -10.63 3.51
N GLN A 106 -15.02 -10.76 3.11
CA GLN A 106 -14.15 -11.78 3.69
C GLN A 106 -13.60 -11.32 5.05
N ARG A 107 -14.38 -11.56 6.12
CA ARG A 107 -13.95 -11.66 7.55
C ARG A 107 -12.77 -10.76 7.98
N LEU A 108 -12.82 -9.47 7.65
CA LEU A 108 -11.84 -8.52 8.20
C LEU A 108 -12.40 -7.96 9.52
N ARG A 109 -11.60 -8.01 10.59
CA ARG A 109 -11.88 -7.31 11.86
C ARG A 109 -11.90 -5.80 11.70
N GLU A 110 -11.35 -5.29 10.60
CA GLU A 110 -11.27 -3.87 10.30
C GLU A 110 -11.95 -3.57 8.95
N PRO A 111 -12.61 -2.41 8.80
CA PRO A 111 -13.25 -2.03 7.56
C PRO A 111 -12.23 -1.94 6.41
N PRO A 112 -12.56 -2.44 5.20
CA PRO A 112 -11.70 -2.30 4.04
C PRO A 112 -11.47 -0.82 3.72
N ARG A 113 -10.20 -0.41 3.63
CA ARG A 113 -9.84 0.95 3.22
C ARG A 113 -10.08 1.11 1.73
N ARG A 114 -10.79 2.19 1.39
CA ARG A 114 -11.18 2.52 0.02
C ARG A 114 -10.16 3.48 -0.53
N PHE A 115 -9.63 3.12 -1.68
CA PHE A 115 -8.79 3.97 -2.49
C PHE A 115 -9.56 4.33 -3.74
N VAL A 116 -9.38 5.54 -4.23
CA VAL A 116 -9.85 5.91 -5.55
C VAL A 116 -8.64 5.83 -6.48
N ILE A 117 -8.68 4.89 -7.41
CA ILE A 117 -7.66 4.72 -8.42
C ILE A 117 -8.13 5.37 -9.70
N ALA A 118 -7.38 6.36 -10.19
CA ALA A 118 -7.61 6.92 -11.52
C ALA A 118 -7.37 5.82 -12.57
N THR A 119 -8.36 5.54 -13.41
CA THR A 119 -8.22 4.58 -14.52
C THR A 119 -8.52 5.26 -15.85
N PRO A 120 -8.10 4.69 -17.00
CA PRO A 120 -8.45 5.25 -18.31
C PRO A 120 -9.97 5.42 -18.54
N ASN A 121 -10.79 4.66 -17.82
CA ASN A 121 -12.26 4.68 -17.92
C ASN A 121 -12.91 5.48 -16.77
N GLY A 122 -12.15 6.36 -16.13
CA GLY A 122 -12.58 7.13 -14.96
C GLY A 122 -12.10 6.55 -13.63
N ASP A 123 -12.42 7.26 -12.57
CA ASP A 123 -12.05 6.90 -11.21
C ASP A 123 -12.75 5.61 -10.77
N ARG A 124 -11.98 4.68 -10.21
CA ARG A 124 -12.48 3.40 -9.71
C ARG A 124 -12.13 3.23 -8.25
N GLU A 125 -13.13 2.87 -7.45
CA GLU A 125 -12.88 2.42 -6.08
C GLU A 125 -12.11 1.09 -6.10
N ALA A 126 -10.97 1.07 -5.42
CA ALA A 126 -10.20 -0.13 -5.15
C ALA A 126 -10.13 -0.38 -3.66
N VAL A 127 -10.09 -1.67 -3.31
CA VAL A 127 -9.97 -2.12 -1.93
C VAL A 127 -8.69 -2.91 -1.81
N ARG A 128 -7.82 -2.48 -0.88
CA ARG A 128 -6.66 -3.28 -0.49
C ARG A 128 -7.11 -4.38 0.45
N ARG A 129 -6.80 -5.63 0.10
CA ARG A 129 -7.17 -6.79 0.90
C ARG A 129 -6.03 -7.15 1.85
N ARG A 130 -6.24 -6.92 3.16
CA ARG A 130 -5.30 -7.39 4.18
C ARG A 130 -5.16 -8.92 4.17
N GLY A 131 -3.94 -9.40 4.33
CA GLY A 131 -3.62 -10.84 4.43
C GLY A 131 -3.58 -11.61 3.11
N PHE A 132 -3.87 -10.97 1.98
CA PHE A 132 -3.76 -11.57 0.65
C PHE A 132 -2.57 -11.05 -0.17
N GLY A 133 -1.89 -10.01 0.34
CA GLY A 133 -0.68 -9.45 -0.26
C GLY A 133 0.56 -10.30 -0.01
N HIS A 134 1.57 -10.09 -0.85
CA HIS A 134 2.93 -10.57 -0.61
C HIS A 134 3.58 -9.61 0.35
N THR A 135 3.83 -10.06 1.57
CA THR A 135 4.23 -9.14 2.63
C THR A 135 5.46 -9.60 3.39
N VAL A 136 6.26 -8.63 3.85
CA VAL A 136 7.40 -8.86 4.74
C VAL A 136 7.30 -7.92 5.93
N PRO A 137 7.06 -8.44 7.14
CA PRO A 137 7.07 -7.63 8.33
C PRO A 137 8.51 -7.30 8.75
N PHE A 138 8.71 -6.09 9.23
CA PHE A 138 9.93 -5.66 9.91
C PHE A 138 9.57 -4.75 11.09
N ILE A 139 10.33 -4.88 12.17
CA ILE A 139 10.10 -4.23 13.46
C ILE A 139 11.28 -3.31 13.70
N PHE A 140 11.01 -2.05 14.03
CA PHE A 140 12.07 -1.06 14.27
C PHE A 140 11.97 -0.38 15.65
N SER A 141 10.94 -0.70 16.43
CA SER A 141 10.87 -0.41 17.86
C SER A 141 9.97 -1.45 18.57
N ARG A 142 9.83 -1.39 19.91
CA ARG A 142 8.99 -2.35 20.66
C ARG A 142 7.51 -2.32 20.25
N SER A 143 7.01 -1.17 19.82
CA SER A 143 5.59 -0.96 19.46
C SER A 143 5.38 -0.67 17.98
N ASP A 144 6.45 -0.33 17.26
CA ASP A 144 6.35 0.11 15.88
C ASP A 144 6.75 -1.02 14.93
N TRP A 145 5.89 -1.22 13.94
CA TRP A 145 6.06 -2.26 12.93
C TRP A 145 5.72 -1.70 11.56
N ALA A 146 6.29 -2.32 10.55
CA ALA A 146 5.93 -2.10 9.17
C ALA A 146 5.88 -3.42 8.41
N CYS A 147 5.13 -3.38 7.32
CA CYS A 147 4.89 -4.49 6.44
C CYS A 147 5.11 -3.98 5.02
N LEU A 148 6.21 -4.37 4.40
CA LEU A 148 6.43 -4.13 2.98
C LEU A 148 5.45 -5.01 2.21
N GLU A 149 4.79 -4.46 1.20
CA GLU A 149 3.86 -5.20 0.35
C GLU A 149 4.11 -4.96 -1.13
N VAL A 150 3.91 -5.99 -1.96
CA VAL A 150 3.83 -5.83 -3.42
C VAL A 150 2.39 -5.56 -3.83
N VAL A 151 2.15 -4.40 -4.43
CA VAL A 151 0.83 -3.95 -4.87
C VAL A 151 0.88 -3.59 -6.35
N GLU A 152 0.38 -4.51 -7.20
CA GLU A 152 0.49 -4.43 -8.66
C GLU A 152 1.93 -4.15 -9.12
N HIS A 153 2.22 -2.92 -9.57
CA HIS A 153 3.53 -2.52 -10.09
C HIS A 153 4.40 -1.75 -9.08
N SER A 154 3.96 -1.62 -7.83
CA SER A 154 4.62 -0.79 -6.81
C SER A 154 4.94 -1.57 -5.54
N LEU A 155 6.06 -1.22 -4.89
CA LEU A 155 6.35 -1.58 -3.50
C LEU A 155 5.72 -0.55 -2.56
N GLU A 156 4.83 -1.03 -1.72
CA GLU A 156 4.06 -0.21 -0.78
C GLU A 156 4.33 -0.64 0.66
N VAL A 157 3.85 0.14 1.63
CA VAL A 157 4.01 -0.18 3.04
C VAL A 157 2.70 0.03 3.79
N GLU A 158 2.47 -0.85 4.75
CA GLU A 158 1.58 -0.61 5.88
C GLU A 158 2.43 -0.54 7.14
N ALA A 159 2.24 0.48 7.98
CA ALA A 159 3.01 0.67 9.19
C ALA A 159 2.17 1.17 10.36
N ARG A 160 2.63 0.85 11.56
CA ARG A 160 2.20 1.42 12.83
C ARG A 160 3.39 2.14 13.44
N ILE A 161 3.23 3.44 13.67
CA ILE A 161 4.25 4.28 14.30
C ILE A 161 3.58 5.03 15.45
N GLY A 162 3.86 4.61 16.69
CA GLY A 162 3.20 5.10 17.88
C GLY A 162 1.67 5.01 17.75
N PRO A 163 0.93 6.13 17.90
CA PRO A 163 -0.53 6.18 17.76
C PRO A 163 -1.03 6.29 16.32
N ALA A 164 -0.15 6.47 15.33
CA ALA A 164 -0.54 6.62 13.93
C ALA A 164 -0.47 5.28 13.17
N ARG A 165 -1.38 5.09 12.21
CA ARG A 165 -1.31 4.00 11.23
C ARG A 165 -1.11 4.60 9.84
N LEU A 166 -0.03 4.18 9.19
CA LEU A 166 0.44 4.73 7.93
C LEU A 166 0.29 3.69 6.84
N GLU A 167 -0.12 4.11 5.66
CA GLU A 167 -0.30 3.22 4.52
C GLU A 167 -0.01 3.94 3.22
N THR A 168 0.76 3.32 2.34
CA THR A 168 1.04 3.89 1.02
C THR A 168 0.31 3.13 -0.09
N LEU A 169 -0.09 3.88 -1.12
CA LEU A 169 -0.60 3.34 -2.36
C LEU A 169 -0.38 4.32 -3.51
N PHE A 170 0.36 3.90 -4.54
CA PHE A 170 0.53 4.61 -5.82
C PHE A 170 0.88 6.10 -5.66
N GLY A 171 1.81 6.32 -4.73
CA GLY A 171 2.39 7.62 -4.39
C GLY A 171 1.52 8.53 -3.54
N VAL A 172 0.55 7.96 -2.83
CA VAL A 172 -0.19 8.59 -1.75
C VAL A 172 0.16 7.89 -0.45
N LEU A 173 0.42 8.66 0.61
CA LEU A 173 0.52 8.20 1.98
C LEU A 173 -0.74 8.61 2.74
N ARG A 174 -1.40 7.65 3.38
CA ARG A 174 -2.53 7.87 4.28
C ARG A 174 -2.07 7.65 5.71
N VAL A 175 -2.29 8.65 6.57
CA VAL A 175 -1.99 8.58 8.00
C VAL A 175 -3.29 8.64 8.78
N GLU A 176 -3.73 7.51 9.32
CA GLU A 176 -4.85 7.45 10.26
C GLU A 176 -4.34 7.77 11.68
N LEU A 177 -4.96 8.78 12.29
CA LEU A 177 -4.68 9.23 13.65
C LEU A 177 -5.53 8.42 14.64
N ASP A 178 -5.10 8.29 15.90
CA ASP A 178 -5.91 7.63 16.94
C ASP A 178 -7.06 8.52 17.45
N ALA A 179 -6.86 9.83 17.44
CA ALA A 179 -7.82 10.85 17.83
C ALA A 179 -8.08 11.83 16.67
N PRO A 180 -9.33 12.31 16.51
CA PRO A 180 -9.62 13.35 15.53
C PRO A 180 -8.95 14.66 15.92
N LEU A 181 -8.48 15.40 14.93
CA LEU A 181 -8.00 16.76 15.13
C LEU A 181 -9.17 17.72 15.32
N PRO A 182 -9.03 18.78 16.14
CA PRO A 182 -9.95 19.90 16.11
C PRO A 182 -10.04 20.49 14.69
N ASP A 183 -11.23 20.92 14.27
CA ASP A 183 -11.49 21.44 12.91
C ASP A 183 -10.52 22.56 12.49
N THR A 184 -10.17 23.44 13.44
CA THR A 184 -9.19 24.52 13.22
C THR A 184 -7.81 23.99 12.86
N ILE A 185 -7.36 22.92 13.51
CA ILE A 185 -6.10 22.25 13.21
C ILE A 185 -6.21 21.49 11.89
N ALA A 186 -7.30 20.75 11.67
CA ALA A 186 -7.53 20.01 10.42
C ALA A 186 -7.47 20.91 9.18
N LEU A 187 -7.98 22.14 9.27
CA LEU A 187 -7.86 23.12 8.20
C LEU A 187 -6.46 23.72 8.09
N ALA A 188 -5.82 24.03 9.22
CA ALA A 188 -4.50 24.70 9.25
C ALA A 188 -3.34 23.79 8.80
N ILE A 189 -3.49 22.46 8.84
CA ILE A 189 -2.43 21.54 8.41
C ILE A 189 -2.37 21.31 6.90
N LEU A 190 -3.39 21.72 6.14
CA LEU A 190 -3.39 21.56 4.69
C LEU A 190 -2.23 22.34 4.06
N GLY A 191 -1.51 21.71 3.14
CA GLY A 191 -0.31 22.24 2.50
C GLY A 191 0.96 22.16 3.35
N ARG A 192 0.86 21.87 4.66
CA ARG A 192 2.04 21.66 5.51
C ARG A 192 2.72 20.35 5.20
N ARG A 193 4.03 20.29 5.43
CA ARG A 193 4.81 19.05 5.26
C ARG A 193 4.46 18.07 6.37
N ILE A 194 4.29 16.80 6.03
CA ILE A 194 3.93 15.77 7.01
C ILE A 194 4.96 15.65 8.14
N GLY A 195 6.25 15.83 7.85
CA GLY A 195 7.33 15.79 8.84
C GLY A 195 7.33 16.97 9.83
N GLU A 196 6.55 18.02 9.58
CA GLU A 196 6.33 19.12 10.55
C GLU A 196 5.13 18.88 11.48
N VAL A 197 4.29 17.90 11.14
CA VAL A 197 3.06 17.56 11.87
C VAL A 197 3.26 16.27 12.66
N ILE A 198 3.94 15.28 12.07
CA ILE A 198 4.24 14.00 12.69
C ILE A 198 5.74 13.89 12.85
N ASP A 199 6.17 13.88 14.12
CA ASP A 199 7.59 13.79 14.43
C ASP A 199 8.09 12.34 14.35
N HIS A 200 8.50 11.93 13.15
CA HIS A 200 9.15 10.64 12.93
C HIS A 200 10.31 10.75 11.95
N ARG A 201 11.42 10.07 12.23
CA ARG A 201 12.66 10.12 11.43
C ARG A 201 12.45 9.81 9.93
N SER A 202 11.50 8.95 9.57
CA SER A 202 11.20 8.62 8.17
C SER A 202 10.35 9.68 7.44
N LEU A 203 9.83 10.67 8.16
CA LEU A 203 9.01 11.76 7.61
C LEU A 203 9.76 13.10 7.59
N ARG A 204 10.75 13.27 8.46
CA ARG A 204 11.56 14.50 8.57
C ARG A 204 12.32 14.79 7.27
N GLY A 205 12.38 16.06 6.90
CA GLY A 205 13.15 16.54 5.74
C GLY A 205 12.49 16.30 4.37
N HIS A 206 11.43 15.51 4.30
CA HIS A 206 10.72 15.26 3.04
C HIS A 206 9.70 16.36 2.73
N PRO A 207 9.55 16.76 1.46
CA PRO A 207 8.67 17.86 1.06
C PRO A 207 7.19 17.44 0.91
N TRP A 208 6.77 16.30 1.47
CA TRP A 208 5.45 15.71 1.20
C TRP A 208 4.32 16.50 1.87
N PRO A 209 3.46 17.20 1.11
CA PRO A 209 2.41 18.04 1.66
C PRO A 209 1.19 17.21 2.05
N ILE A 210 0.50 17.64 3.12
CA ILE A 210 -0.83 17.14 3.46
C ILE A 210 -1.83 17.81 2.52
N VAL A 211 -2.47 17.02 1.65
CA VAL A 211 -3.40 17.52 0.62
C VAL A 211 -4.88 17.38 1.01
N ALA A 212 -5.19 16.51 1.97
CA ALA A 212 -6.53 16.39 2.50
C ALA A 212 -6.54 15.88 3.95
N VAL A 213 -7.66 16.18 4.62
CA VAL A 213 -8.07 15.54 5.88
C VAL A 213 -9.43 14.91 5.62
N GLU A 214 -9.54 13.63 5.91
CA GLU A 214 -10.75 12.84 5.71
C GLU A 214 -11.37 12.46 7.05
N GLU A 215 -12.69 12.60 7.10
CA GLU A 215 -13.49 12.07 8.20
C GLU A 215 -13.36 10.54 8.29
N PRO A 216 -13.44 9.97 9.50
CA PRO A 216 -13.35 8.54 9.69
C PRO A 216 -14.49 7.83 8.93
N PRO A 217 -14.21 6.80 8.14
CA PRO A 217 -15.23 6.06 7.38
C PRO A 217 -16.14 5.22 8.29
N SER A 218 -15.76 5.02 9.55
CA SER A 218 -16.51 4.27 10.56
C SER A 218 -16.18 4.79 11.97
N PRO A 219 -17.06 4.56 12.97
CA PRO A 219 -16.78 4.96 14.36
C PRO A 219 -15.53 4.33 14.98
N SER A 220 -15.05 3.22 14.43
CA SER A 220 -13.83 2.52 14.86
C SER A 220 -12.56 2.99 14.14
N SER A 221 -12.68 3.91 13.19
CA SER A 221 -11.55 4.46 12.44
C SER A 221 -11.25 5.87 12.93
N GLY A 222 -9.99 6.25 12.84
CA GLY A 222 -9.58 7.63 13.08
C GLY A 222 -9.69 8.55 11.87
N GLN A 223 -9.50 9.84 12.12
CA GLN A 223 -9.36 10.84 11.06
C GLN A 223 -8.10 10.54 10.23
N THR A 224 -8.19 10.68 8.91
CA THR A 224 -7.07 10.34 8.01
C THR A 224 -6.48 11.58 7.36
N LEU A 225 -5.17 11.76 7.48
CA LEU A 225 -4.40 12.72 6.68
C LEU A 225 -4.00 12.05 5.36
N VAL A 226 -4.21 12.74 4.25
CA VAL A 226 -3.78 12.30 2.92
C VAL A 226 -2.59 13.14 2.50
N VAL A 227 -1.50 12.47 2.15
CA VAL A 227 -0.20 13.08 1.85
C VAL A 227 0.24 12.64 0.45
N GLU A 228 0.62 13.60 -0.39
CA GLU A 228 1.20 13.30 -1.69
C GLU A 228 2.70 13.02 -1.55
N THR A 229 3.10 11.76 -1.73
CA THR A 229 4.52 11.37 -1.63
C THR A 229 5.18 11.22 -2.98
N GLY A 230 4.39 11.08 -4.05
CA GLY A 230 4.89 10.66 -5.35
C GLY A 230 5.33 9.20 -5.34
N SER A 231 5.91 8.76 -6.45
CA SER A 231 6.42 7.40 -6.65
C SER A 231 7.83 7.50 -7.22
N VAL A 232 8.73 6.59 -6.84
CA VAL A 232 10.08 6.51 -7.40
C VAL A 232 10.23 5.25 -8.24
N ALA A 233 10.97 5.35 -9.33
CA ALA A 233 11.34 4.18 -10.12
C ALA A 233 12.13 3.19 -9.25
N PHE A 234 11.81 1.91 -9.37
CA PHE A 234 12.39 0.83 -8.59
C PHE A 234 12.59 -0.39 -9.45
N ARG A 235 13.74 -1.05 -9.31
CA ARG A 235 14.04 -2.32 -9.99
C ARG A 235 14.24 -3.39 -8.93
N MET A 236 13.56 -4.52 -9.10
CA MET A 236 13.71 -5.66 -8.19
C MET A 236 15.12 -6.26 -8.30
N PRO A 237 15.77 -6.62 -7.18
CA PRO A 237 17.18 -7.04 -7.15
C PRO A 237 17.44 -8.40 -7.82
N TRP A 238 16.40 -9.18 -8.06
CA TRP A 238 16.49 -10.50 -8.72
C TRP A 238 16.19 -10.47 -10.22
N VAL A 239 15.98 -9.29 -10.81
CA VAL A 239 15.82 -9.15 -12.27
C VAL A 239 17.18 -8.82 -12.85
N GLY A 240 17.85 -9.84 -13.43
CA GLY A 240 19.10 -9.68 -14.20
C GLY A 240 18.91 -8.76 -15.40
#